data_AF-A0AAV9FS09-F1
#
_entry.id   AF-A0AAV9FS09-F1
#
_cell.length_a   1.000
_cell.length_b   1.000
_cell.length_c   1.000
_cell.angle_alpha   90.00
_cell.angle_beta   90.00
_cell.angle_gamma   90.00
#
_symmetry.space_group_name_H-M   'P 1'
#
loop_
_entity.id
_entity.type
_entity.pdbx_description
1 polymer ?
#
loop_
_entity_poly.entity_id
_entity_poly.type
_entity_poly.pdbx_seq_one_letter_code
_entity_poly.pdbx_strand_id
1 'polypeptide(L)'
;MLNFRKIAYWVLFILSLFLFCIEKKSFRRLEKPGKDKGIVYVIRQVQPTLAVWSYDFRLEKYKSHFKKKGETQLISRFDLSNGEYFTEELEEGFYLLSIPSKIGVEKIFRIEKGKRIFFRFVIFNEKEISIPDFFIKEITEVEALEDLLENEHLNESFRK
;
A
#
# COMPACT_ATOMS: atom_id res chain seq x y z
N MET A 1 44.93 -16.40 -8.07
CA MET A 1 43.86 -17.42 -8.02
C MET A 1 42.68 -16.83 -7.26
N LEU A 2 41.62 -16.44 -7.99
CA LEU A 2 40.42 -15.86 -7.40
C LEU A 2 39.76 -16.91 -6.50
N ASN A 3 39.50 -16.55 -5.25
CA ASN A 3 39.16 -17.50 -4.18
C ASN A 3 37.70 -17.97 -4.33
N PHE A 4 37.46 -18.91 -5.27
CA PHE A 4 36.14 -19.40 -5.71
C PHE A 4 35.22 -19.80 -4.55
N ARG A 5 35.78 -20.34 -3.45
CA ARG A 5 35.00 -20.67 -2.23
C ARG A 5 34.35 -19.44 -1.61
N LYS A 6 35.06 -18.31 -1.53
CA LYS A 6 34.50 -17.07 -0.96
C LYS A 6 33.38 -16.50 -1.84
N ILE A 7 33.54 -16.55 -3.16
CA ILE A 7 32.52 -16.10 -4.11
C ILE A 7 31.26 -16.96 -3.99
N ALA A 8 31.40 -18.29 -3.86
CA ALA A 8 30.26 -19.18 -3.66
C ALA A 8 29.47 -18.85 -2.37
N TYR A 9 30.16 -18.55 -1.26
CA TYR A 9 29.49 -18.14 -0.01
C TYR A 9 28.77 -16.79 -0.14
N TRP A 10 29.36 -15.83 -0.85
CA TRP A 10 28.71 -14.53 -1.12
C TRP A 10 27.49 -14.68 -2.03
N VAL A 11 27.56 -15.53 -3.05
CA VAL A 11 26.42 -15.82 -3.94
C VAL A 11 25.30 -16.53 -3.17
N LEU A 12 25.61 -17.51 -2.32
CA LEU A 12 24.62 -18.19 -1.48
C LEU A 12 23.97 -17.24 -0.47
N PHE A 13 24.73 -16.32 0.13
CA PHE A 13 24.21 -15.31 1.04
C PHE A 13 23.28 -14.32 0.33
N ILE A 14 23.65 -13.88 -0.87
CA ILE A 14 22.80 -13.03 -1.72
C ILE A 14 21.53 -13.78 -2.14
N LEU A 15 21.64 -15.05 -2.52
CA LEU A 15 20.48 -15.87 -2.90
C LEU A 15 19.51 -16.08 -1.73
N SER A 16 20.03 -16.21 -0.50
CA SER A 16 19.19 -16.38 0.70
C SER A 16 18.35 -15.16 1.05
N LEU A 17 18.74 -13.96 0.63
CA LEU A 17 17.98 -12.73 0.87
C LEU A 17 16.73 -12.62 -0.04
N PHE A 18 16.66 -13.39 -1.12
CA PHE A 18 15.51 -13.42 -2.03
C PHE A 18 14.41 -14.41 -1.61
N LEU A 19 14.59 -15.15 -0.51
CA LEU A 19 13.62 -16.17 -0.05
C LEU A 19 12.48 -15.62 0.83
N PHE A 20 12.45 -14.31 1.11
CA PHE A 20 11.29 -13.69 1.74
C PHE A 20 10.19 -13.45 0.70
N CYS A 21 9.55 -14.53 0.27
CA CYS A 21 8.31 -14.47 -0.47
C CYS A 21 7.20 -14.08 0.52
N ILE A 22 6.86 -12.79 0.56
CA ILE A 22 5.69 -12.30 1.29
C ILE A 22 4.47 -12.84 0.55
N GLU A 23 3.73 -13.76 1.18
CA GLU A 23 2.55 -14.37 0.59
C GLU A 23 1.44 -13.32 0.42
N LYS A 24 1.02 -13.08 -0.83
CA LYS A 24 -0.04 -12.11 -1.15
C LYS A 24 -1.36 -12.53 -0.49
N LYS A 25 -1.87 -11.71 0.43
CA LYS A 25 -3.12 -11.96 1.17
C LYS A 25 -4.32 -11.79 0.22
N SER A 26 -5.02 -12.88 -0.05
CA SER A 26 -6.26 -12.91 -0.84
C SER A 26 -7.39 -12.15 -0.12
N PHE A 27 -8.12 -11.32 -0.86
CA PHE A 27 -9.25 -10.59 -0.31
C PHE A 27 -10.47 -11.52 -0.18
N ARG A 28 -11.01 -11.62 1.05
CA ARG A 28 -12.22 -12.43 1.31
C ARG A 28 -13.43 -11.61 1.72
N ARG A 29 -13.21 -10.59 2.55
CA ARG A 29 -14.26 -9.71 3.09
C ARG A 29 -13.64 -8.48 3.72
N LEU A 30 -14.44 -7.42 3.86
CA LEU A 30 -14.10 -6.28 4.68
C LEU A 30 -14.04 -6.67 6.16
N GLU A 31 -12.93 -6.32 6.80
CA GLU A 31 -12.71 -6.51 8.23
C GLU A 31 -13.60 -5.52 9.01
N LYS A 32 -14.07 -5.95 10.18
CA LYS A 32 -14.83 -5.07 11.08
C LYS A 32 -13.84 -4.36 11.98
N PRO A 33 -13.93 -3.03 12.13
CA PRO A 33 -13.06 -2.33 13.07
C PRO A 33 -13.29 -2.85 14.50
N GLY A 34 -12.21 -2.99 15.27
CA GLY A 34 -12.26 -3.26 16.70
C GLY A 34 -13.07 -2.20 17.48
N LYS A 35 -13.50 -2.55 18.71
CA LYS A 35 -14.46 -1.76 19.52
C LYS A 35 -14.12 -0.27 19.69
N ASP A 36 -12.85 0.11 19.62
CA ASP A 36 -12.38 1.48 19.84
C ASP A 36 -11.47 2.01 18.73
N LYS A 37 -11.52 1.39 17.55
CA LYS A 37 -10.67 1.75 16.41
C LYS A 37 -11.50 2.03 15.17
N GLY A 38 -10.92 2.74 14.22
CA GLY A 38 -11.35 2.70 12.82
C GLY A 38 -10.45 1.75 12.02
N ILE A 39 -10.73 1.60 10.74
CA ILE A 39 -9.90 0.79 9.84
C ILE A 39 -9.68 1.54 8.52
N VAL A 40 -8.45 1.54 8.04
CA VAL A 40 -8.09 2.12 6.74
C VAL A 40 -7.80 1.01 5.76
N TYR A 41 -8.26 1.20 4.52
CA TYR A 41 -7.87 0.41 3.37
C TYR A 41 -7.12 1.29 2.37
N VAL A 42 -6.00 0.80 1.85
CA VAL A 42 -5.26 1.41 0.74
C VAL A 42 -5.18 0.39 -0.38
N ILE A 43 -5.78 0.70 -1.52
CA ILE A 43 -6.03 -0.25 -2.60
C ILE A 43 -5.27 0.21 -3.84
N ARG A 44 -4.52 -0.70 -4.45
CA ARG A 44 -3.98 -0.53 -5.79
C ARG A 44 -4.76 -1.42 -6.75
N GLN A 45 -5.45 -0.81 -7.69
CA GLN A 45 -6.18 -1.53 -8.74
C GLN A 45 -5.21 -2.31 -9.64
N VAL A 46 -5.69 -3.41 -10.23
CA VAL A 46 -4.95 -4.07 -11.32
C VAL A 46 -4.87 -3.16 -12.53
N GLN A 47 -3.65 -2.80 -12.93
CA GLN A 47 -3.38 -2.10 -14.18
C GLN A 47 -2.37 -2.90 -15.02
N PRO A 48 -2.70 -3.31 -16.26
CA PRO A 48 -1.82 -4.15 -17.08
C PRO A 48 -0.48 -3.48 -17.40
N THR A 49 -0.49 -2.18 -17.69
CA THR A 49 0.67 -1.43 -18.18
C THR A 49 1.74 -1.20 -17.11
N LEU A 50 1.39 -1.31 -15.83
CA LEU A 50 2.29 -1.01 -14.70
C LEU A 50 2.35 -2.16 -13.69
N ALA A 51 2.03 -3.37 -14.12
CA ALA A 51 1.87 -4.52 -13.24
C ALA A 51 3.17 -4.94 -12.50
N VAL A 52 4.33 -4.61 -13.05
CA VAL A 52 5.65 -5.06 -12.54
C VAL A 52 6.16 -4.23 -11.36
N TRP A 53 5.69 -2.98 -11.23
CA TRP A 53 6.20 -2.06 -10.21
C TRP A 53 5.48 -2.29 -8.88
N SER A 54 6.16 -2.04 -7.76
CA SER A 54 5.56 -1.92 -6.43
C SER A 54 5.86 -0.52 -5.88
N TYR A 55 4.96 0.00 -5.04
CA TYR A 55 5.07 1.35 -4.50
C TYR A 55 5.10 1.31 -2.97
N ASP A 56 6.10 1.97 -2.39
CA ASP A 56 6.23 2.14 -0.95
C ASP A 56 5.25 3.20 -0.44
N PHE A 57 4.58 2.89 0.66
CA PHE A 57 3.72 3.80 1.40
C PHE A 57 4.21 3.97 2.83
N ARG A 58 3.96 5.16 3.39
CA ARG A 58 4.07 5.43 4.82
C ARG A 58 2.74 5.92 5.35
N LEU A 59 2.32 5.31 6.44
CA LEU A 59 1.19 5.76 7.25
C LEU A 59 1.71 6.29 8.57
N GLU A 60 1.45 7.55 8.86
CA GLU A 60 1.90 8.23 10.06
C GLU A 60 0.73 8.87 10.81
N LYS A 61 0.77 8.86 12.14
CA LYS A 61 -0.23 9.51 13.01
C LYS A 61 0.30 10.87 13.47
N TYR A 62 -0.50 11.91 13.38
CA TYR A 62 -0.14 13.18 14.00
C TYR A 62 -0.27 13.10 15.52
N LYS A 63 0.75 13.53 16.27
CA LYS A 63 0.69 13.61 17.73
C LYS A 63 -0.30 14.69 18.24
N SER A 64 -0.68 15.63 17.38
CA SER A 64 -1.64 16.70 17.68
C SER A 64 -2.44 17.09 16.43
N HIS A 65 -3.19 18.19 16.47
CA HIS A 65 -3.95 18.65 15.30
C HIS A 65 -3.03 18.97 14.11
N PHE A 66 -3.33 18.46 12.91
CA PHE A 66 -2.47 18.57 11.70
C PHE A 66 -2.08 20.01 11.31
N LYS A 67 -2.92 21.00 11.64
CA LYS A 67 -2.68 22.44 11.42
C LYS A 67 -1.57 23.05 12.31
N LYS A 68 -1.20 22.41 13.40
CA LYS A 68 -0.06 22.83 14.22
C LYS A 68 1.17 22.11 13.64
N LYS A 69 2.31 22.81 13.45
CA LYS A 69 3.60 22.16 13.13
C LYS A 69 3.81 21.05 14.16
N GLY A 70 3.50 19.82 13.76
CA GLY A 70 3.28 18.73 14.67
C GLY A 70 4.07 17.54 14.18
N GLU A 71 4.80 16.91 15.10
CA GLU A 71 5.51 15.67 14.82
C GLU A 71 4.49 14.58 14.46
N THR A 72 4.83 13.81 13.42
CA THR A 72 4.14 12.56 13.10
C THR A 72 4.88 11.40 13.75
N GLN A 73 4.16 10.30 13.99
CA GLN A 73 4.70 9.03 14.42
C GLN A 73 4.40 8.00 13.33
N LEU A 74 5.43 7.32 12.83
CA LEU A 74 5.25 6.22 11.88
C LEU A 74 4.42 5.11 12.52
N ILE A 75 3.34 4.74 11.86
CA ILE A 75 2.44 3.65 12.25
C ILE A 75 2.76 2.41 11.44
N SER A 76 2.87 2.57 10.13
CA SER A 76 3.18 1.46 9.23
C SER A 76 3.95 1.92 8.01
N ARG A 77 4.79 1.04 7.49
CA ARG A 77 5.42 1.13 6.18
C ARG A 77 5.11 -0.16 5.44
N PHE A 78 4.57 -0.04 4.24
CA PHE A 78 4.12 -1.17 3.44
C PHE A 78 4.31 -0.87 1.97
N ASP A 79 4.48 -1.89 1.15
CA ASP A 79 4.49 -1.81 -0.29
C ASP A 79 3.18 -2.38 -0.87
N LEU A 80 2.73 -1.82 -1.99
CA LEU A 80 1.63 -2.38 -2.77
C LEU A 80 2.08 -2.71 -4.17
N SER A 81 2.03 -3.99 -4.51
CA SER A 81 2.17 -4.52 -5.86
C SER A 81 0.84 -4.40 -6.63
N ASN A 82 0.83 -4.78 -7.90
CA ASN A 82 -0.36 -4.65 -8.73
C ASN A 82 -1.52 -5.51 -8.19
N GLY A 83 -2.70 -4.90 -8.08
CA GLY A 83 -3.88 -5.59 -7.55
C GLY A 83 -3.75 -6.00 -6.07
N GLU A 84 -2.94 -5.30 -5.28
CA GLU A 84 -2.81 -5.50 -3.83
C GLU A 84 -3.56 -4.44 -3.05
N TYR A 85 -3.82 -4.76 -1.78
CA TYR A 85 -4.36 -3.82 -0.83
C TYR A 85 -3.66 -3.98 0.53
N PHE A 86 -3.64 -2.89 1.27
CA PHE A 86 -3.19 -2.81 2.64
C PHE A 86 -4.37 -2.46 3.53
N THR A 87 -4.38 -3.00 4.75
CA THR A 87 -5.39 -2.70 5.76
C THR A 87 -4.77 -2.61 7.14
N GLU A 88 -5.19 -1.64 7.95
CA GLU A 88 -4.69 -1.41 9.31
C GLU A 88 -5.79 -0.85 10.20
N GLU A 89 -5.89 -1.35 11.43
CA GLU A 89 -6.76 -0.74 12.43
C GLU A 89 -6.07 0.46 13.09
N LEU A 90 -6.76 1.59 13.15
CA LEU A 90 -6.21 2.85 13.64
C LEU A 90 -7.01 3.36 14.83
N GLU A 91 -6.30 3.90 15.82
CA GLU A 91 -6.94 4.71 16.86
C GLU A 91 -7.55 5.99 16.25
N GLU A 92 -8.56 6.56 16.92
CA GLU A 92 -9.12 7.85 16.47
C GLU A 92 -8.03 8.94 16.42
N GLY A 93 -8.02 9.73 15.34
CA GLY A 93 -7.07 10.81 15.16
C GLY A 93 -6.87 11.25 13.71
N PHE A 94 -5.86 12.09 13.50
CA PHE A 94 -5.42 12.53 12.18
C PHE A 94 -4.20 11.75 11.72
N TYR A 95 -4.20 11.37 10.45
CA TYR A 95 -3.19 10.55 9.82
C TYR A 95 -2.71 11.16 8.51
N LEU A 96 -1.47 10.85 8.15
CA LEU A 96 -0.82 11.17 6.89
C LEU A 96 -0.49 9.85 6.17
N LEU A 97 -1.09 9.66 4.99
CA LEU A 97 -0.71 8.62 4.05
C LEU A 97 0.16 9.27 2.96
N SER A 98 1.37 8.76 2.73
CA SER A 98 2.32 9.34 1.79
C SER A 98 3.07 8.28 1.01
N ILE A 99 3.61 8.68 -0.15
CA ILE A 99 4.44 7.85 -1.01
C ILE A 99 5.87 8.42 -0.99
N PRO A 100 6.84 7.77 -0.32
CA PRO A 100 8.17 8.35 -0.13
C PRO A 100 8.93 8.62 -1.43
N SER A 101 8.65 7.84 -2.48
CA SER A 101 9.28 7.99 -3.78
C SER A 101 8.81 9.22 -4.57
N LYS A 102 7.75 9.92 -4.12
CA LYS A 102 7.25 11.12 -4.80
C LYS A 102 6.75 12.19 -3.83
N ILE A 103 7.41 13.35 -3.89
CA ILE A 103 7.02 14.54 -3.13
C ILE A 103 5.68 15.07 -3.66
N GLY A 104 4.79 15.45 -2.74
CA GLY A 104 3.47 16.03 -3.07
C GLY A 104 2.34 15.02 -3.24
N VAL A 105 2.62 13.72 -3.20
CA VAL A 105 1.58 12.67 -3.19
C VAL A 105 1.31 12.24 -1.75
N GLU A 106 0.45 13.02 -1.11
CA GLU A 106 0.11 12.90 0.30
C GLU A 106 -1.40 13.06 0.51
N LYS A 107 -1.95 12.33 1.46
CA LYS A 107 -3.35 12.42 1.88
C LYS A 107 -3.42 12.48 3.39
N ILE A 108 -3.89 13.62 3.89
CA ILE A 108 -4.25 13.79 5.30
C ILE A 108 -5.71 13.38 5.48
N PHE A 109 -6.01 12.57 6.49
CA PHE A 109 -7.37 12.15 6.80
C PHE A 109 -7.59 12.02 8.31
N ARG A 110 -8.86 12.06 8.72
CA ARG A 110 -9.28 11.75 10.08
C ARG A 110 -9.95 10.38 10.09
N ILE A 111 -9.59 9.54 11.06
CA ILE A 111 -10.29 8.28 11.32
C ILE A 111 -11.05 8.42 12.64
N GLU A 112 -12.28 7.91 12.68
CA GLU A 112 -13.13 7.85 13.87
C GLU A 112 -13.40 6.40 14.26
N LYS A 113 -13.79 6.17 15.52
CA LYS A 113 -14.13 4.84 16.01
C LYS A 113 -15.29 4.23 15.21
N GLY A 114 -15.15 2.96 14.85
CA GLY A 114 -16.15 2.21 14.10
C GLY A 114 -16.26 2.59 12.62
N LYS A 115 -15.48 3.55 12.12
CA LYS A 115 -15.48 3.94 10.71
C LYS A 115 -14.49 3.13 9.89
N ARG A 116 -14.87 2.89 8.64
CA ARG A 116 -13.97 2.44 7.58
C ARG A 116 -13.67 3.61 6.65
N ILE A 117 -12.43 3.74 6.23
CA ILE A 117 -12.05 4.69 5.17
C ILE A 117 -11.26 3.94 4.11
N PHE A 118 -11.49 4.32 2.85
CA PHE A 118 -10.94 3.62 1.69
C PHE A 118 -10.19 4.62 0.81
N PHE A 119 -8.96 4.26 0.47
CA PHE A 119 -8.13 5.01 -0.46
C PHE A 119 -7.77 4.14 -1.65
N ARG A 120 -7.91 4.72 -2.84
CA ARG A 120 -7.40 4.16 -4.09
C ARG A 120 -6.14 4.90 -4.47
N PHE A 121 -5.07 4.14 -4.70
CA PHE A 121 -3.88 4.64 -5.34
C PHE A 121 -4.09 4.62 -6.85
N VAL A 122 -4.20 5.81 -7.44
CA VAL A 122 -4.45 5.99 -8.87
C VAL A 122 -3.15 6.36 -9.55
N ILE A 123 -2.79 5.58 -10.56
CA ILE A 123 -1.69 5.85 -11.47
C ILE A 123 -2.28 6.24 -12.82
N PHE A 124 -1.80 7.35 -13.40
CA PHE A 124 -2.20 7.78 -14.74
C PHE A 124 -1.02 8.33 -15.52
N ASN A 125 -1.02 8.12 -16.84
CA ASN A 125 -0.08 8.75 -17.75
C ASN A 125 -0.82 9.89 -18.46
N GLU A 126 -0.31 11.12 -18.37
CA GLU A 126 -0.88 12.24 -19.14
C GLU A 126 -0.64 12.09 -20.65
N LYS A 127 0.43 11.41 -21.06
CA LYS A 127 0.80 11.16 -22.48
C LYS A 127 1.41 9.77 -22.64
N GLU A 128 1.38 9.22 -23.86
CA GLU A 128 1.90 7.87 -24.17
C GLU A 128 3.39 7.64 -23.78
N ILE A 129 4.18 8.71 -23.65
CA ILE A 129 5.62 8.67 -23.33
C ILE A 129 5.96 9.49 -22.05
N SER A 130 4.96 9.89 -21.24
CA SER A 130 5.23 10.65 -20.01
C SER A 130 5.56 9.76 -18.82
N ILE A 131 6.30 10.31 -17.86
CA ILE A 131 6.44 9.72 -16.53
C ILE A 131 5.04 9.63 -15.89
N PRO A 132 4.66 8.48 -15.30
CA PRO A 132 3.37 8.34 -14.64
C PRO A 132 3.20 9.37 -13.52
N ASP A 133 2.02 9.97 -13.47
CA ASP A 133 1.56 10.77 -12.35
C ASP A 133 0.65 9.94 -11.44
N PHE A 134 0.59 10.33 -10.18
CA PHE A 134 -0.05 9.52 -9.15
C PHE A 134 -0.78 10.39 -8.13
N PHE A 135 -1.91 9.90 -7.65
CA PHE A 135 -2.61 10.51 -6.53
C PHE A 135 -3.33 9.47 -5.69
N ILE A 136 -3.66 9.88 -4.46
CA ILE A 136 -4.43 9.07 -3.51
C ILE A 136 -5.85 9.61 -3.49
N LYS A 137 -6.79 8.84 -4.03
CA LYS A 137 -8.21 9.19 -4.07
C LYS A 137 -8.93 8.53 -2.89
N GLU A 138 -9.76 9.28 -2.19
CA GLU A 138 -10.72 8.70 -1.25
C GLU A 138 -11.94 8.18 -2.01
N ILE A 139 -12.35 6.96 -1.70
CA ILE A 139 -13.42 6.26 -2.43
C ILE A 139 -14.48 5.72 -1.46
N THR A 140 -15.64 5.39 -2.01
CA THR A 140 -16.74 4.79 -1.26
C THR A 140 -16.50 3.30 -0.97
N GLU A 141 -17.25 2.73 -0.02
CA GLU A 141 -17.20 1.28 0.27
C GLU A 141 -17.58 0.44 -0.96
N VAL A 142 -18.52 0.91 -1.78
CA VAL A 142 -18.94 0.23 -3.02
C VAL A 142 -17.80 0.20 -4.03
N GLU A 143 -17.20 1.35 -4.34
CA GLU A 143 -16.03 1.44 -5.23
C GLU A 143 -14.85 0.59 -4.73
N ALA A 144 -14.64 0.54 -3.41
CA ALA A 144 -13.57 -0.25 -2.81
C ALA A 144 -13.81 -1.75 -2.94
N LEU A 145 -15.06 -2.19 -2.75
CA LEU A 145 -15.45 -3.59 -2.93
C LEU A 145 -15.31 -4.02 -4.39
N GLU A 146 -15.70 -3.17 -5.34
CA GLU A 146 -15.51 -3.42 -6.77
C GLU A 146 -14.02 -3.67 -7.08
N ASP A 147 -13.14 -2.77 -6.65
CA ASP A 147 -11.69 -2.90 -6.86
C ASP A 147 -11.13 -4.18 -6.22
N LEU A 148 -11.49 -4.46 -4.97
CA LEU A 148 -10.97 -5.59 -4.20
C LEU A 148 -11.42 -6.94 -4.80
N LEU A 149 -12.66 -7.02 -5.27
CA LEU A 149 -13.20 -8.22 -5.92
C LEU A 149 -12.63 -8.42 -7.31
N GLU A 150 -12.49 -7.35 -8.11
CA GLU A 150 -11.85 -7.42 -9.43
C GLU A 150 -10.40 -7.88 -9.32
N ASN A 151 -9.65 -7.30 -8.38
CA ASN A 151 -8.28 -7.70 -8.09
C ASN A 151 -8.18 -9.20 -7.76
N GLU A 152 -9.11 -9.73 -6.95
CA GLU A 152 -9.13 -11.14 -6.58
C GLU A 152 -9.44 -12.05 -7.80
N HIS A 153 -10.47 -11.71 -8.59
CA HIS A 153 -10.82 -12.46 -9.79
C HIS A 153 -9.66 -12.57 -10.78
N LEU A 154 -8.95 -11.46 -11.00
CA LEU A 154 -7.80 -11.44 -11.89
C LEU A 154 -6.64 -12.25 -11.30
N ASN A 155 -6.35 -12.13 -10.00
CA ASN A 155 -5.31 -12.93 -9.35
C ASN A 155 -5.58 -14.44 -9.47
N GLU A 156 -6.83 -14.88 -9.32
CA GLU A 156 -7.21 -16.28 -9.54
C GLU A 156 -6.98 -16.73 -10.98
N SER A 157 -7.29 -15.86 -11.97
CA SER A 157 -7.10 -16.19 -13.38
C SER A 157 -5.62 -16.41 -13.75
N PHE A 158 -4.69 -15.68 -13.13
CA PHE A 158 -3.25 -15.84 -13.36
C PHE A 158 -2.62 -17.02 -12.61
N ARG A 159 -3.34 -17.66 -11.68
CA ARG A 159 -2.86 -18.83 -10.91
C ARG A 159 -3.22 -20.18 -11.53
N LYS A 160 -4.06 -20.21 -12.56
CA LYS A 160 -4.41 -21.41 -13.34
C LYS A 160 -3.45 -21.58 -14.51
#